data_AF-A0AB39ZKW0-F1
#
_entry.id   AF-A0AB39ZKW0-F1
#
_cell.length_a   1.000
_cell.length_b   1.000
_cell.length_c   1.000
_cell.angle_alpha   90.00
_cell.angle_beta   90.00
_cell.angle_gamma   90.00
#
_symmetry.space_group_name_H-M   'P 1'
#
loop_
_entity.id
_entity.type
_entity.pdbx_description
1 polymer ?
#
loop_
_entity_poly.entity_id
_entity_poly.type
_entity_poly.pdbx_seq_one_letter_code
_entity_poly.pdbx_strand_id
1 'polypeptide(L)'
;MHIKAILAVLTVLIVTLVAGQNRNCDELTRSCERCVERLNNRNDRDLPTFNSQCRERTRRNWRWRNVGRCELTRLNCLGADRRMNCNDIAEIAGMDRVN
;
A
#
# COMPACT_ATOMS: atom_id res chain seq x y z
N MET A 1 -20.45 -25.28 32.57
CA MET A 1 -20.55 -23.80 32.48
C MET A 1 -19.24 -23.12 32.10
N HIS A 2 -18.07 -23.65 32.49
CA HIS A 2 -16.76 -23.05 32.16
C HIS A 2 -16.36 -23.07 30.67
N ILE A 3 -16.77 -24.08 29.91
CA ILE A 3 -16.45 -24.18 28.47
C ILE A 3 -16.97 -22.97 27.68
N LYS A 4 -18.17 -22.47 28.00
CA LYS A 4 -18.75 -21.28 27.35
C LYS A 4 -17.96 -20.02 27.67
N ALA A 5 -17.46 -19.89 28.90
CA ALA A 5 -16.63 -18.77 29.31
C ALA A 5 -15.24 -18.82 28.64
N ILE A 6 -14.63 -20.01 28.54
CA ILE A 6 -13.35 -20.21 27.84
C ILE A 6 -13.48 -19.85 26.36
N LEU A 7 -14.54 -20.33 25.69
CA LEU A 7 -14.82 -19.98 24.30
C LEU A 7 -15.00 -18.46 24.13
N ALA A 8 -15.76 -17.81 25.03
CA ALA A 8 -15.96 -16.37 24.95
C ALA A 8 -14.64 -15.59 25.07
N VAL A 9 -13.77 -15.95 26.01
CA VAL A 9 -12.44 -15.32 26.17
C VAL A 9 -11.55 -15.57 24.95
N LEU A 10 -11.56 -16.79 24.41
CA LEU A 10 -10.78 -17.12 23.21
C LEU A 10 -11.25 -16.31 22.00
N THR A 11 -12.58 -16.18 21.81
CA THR A 11 -13.14 -15.37 20.73
C THR A 11 -12.76 -13.91 20.86
N VAL A 12 -12.84 -13.34 22.07
CA VAL A 12 -12.41 -11.96 22.32
C VAL A 12 -10.93 -11.78 22.00
N LEU A 13 -10.07 -12.69 22.45
CA LEU A 13 -8.63 -12.65 22.16
C LEU A 13 -8.35 -12.69 20.66
N ILE A 14 -8.97 -13.61 19.92
CA ILE A 14 -8.79 -13.74 18.47
C ILE A 14 -9.23 -12.45 17.76
N VAL A 15 -10.39 -11.90 18.10
CA VAL A 15 -10.90 -10.66 17.49
C VAL A 15 -9.96 -9.48 17.79
N THR A 16 -9.45 -9.37 19.03
CA THR A 16 -8.50 -8.31 19.39
C THR A 16 -7.15 -8.45 18.69
N LEU A 17 -6.65 -9.67 18.50
CA LEU A 17 -5.39 -9.93 17.79
C LEU A 17 -5.49 -9.58 16.30
N VAL A 18 -6.62 -9.92 15.67
CA VAL A 18 -6.88 -9.58 14.27
C VAL A 18 -7.08 -8.08 14.09
N ALA A 19 -7.80 -7.41 15.00
CA ALA A 19 -7.99 -5.96 14.96
C ALA A 19 -6.70 -5.17 15.30
N GLY A 20 -5.81 -5.76 16.10
CA GLY A 20 -4.54 -5.16 16.51
C GLY A 20 -3.44 -5.18 15.44
N GLN A 21 -3.63 -5.87 14.32
CA GLN A 21 -2.72 -5.79 13.16
C GLN A 21 -2.90 -4.46 12.41
N ASN A 22 -2.75 -3.33 13.11
CA ASN A 22 -2.66 -2.04 12.45
C ASN A 22 -1.38 -2.02 11.61
N ARG A 23 -1.53 -1.93 10.28
CA ARG A 23 -0.40 -1.95 9.37
C ARG A 23 0.39 -0.65 9.56
N ASN A 24 1.56 -0.74 10.16
CA ASN A 24 2.48 0.40 10.26
C ASN A 24 3.16 0.65 8.90
N CYS A 25 2.40 1.23 7.95
CA CYS A 25 2.87 1.47 6.59
C CYS A 25 4.07 2.42 6.53
N ASP A 26 4.22 3.30 7.53
CA ASP A 26 5.37 4.20 7.61
C ASP A 26 6.65 3.49 8.05
N GLU A 27 6.57 2.51 8.96
CA GLU A 27 7.69 1.64 9.29
C GLU A 27 8.11 0.74 8.12
N LEU A 28 7.14 0.23 7.37
CA LEU A 28 7.39 -0.50 6.13
C LEU A 28 8.11 0.38 5.10
N THR A 29 7.68 1.63 4.95
CA THR A 29 8.29 2.61 4.03
C THR A 29 9.74 2.90 4.42
N ARG A 30 10.00 3.22 5.70
CA ARG A 30 11.36 3.44 6.21
C ARG A 30 12.27 2.23 6.01
N SER A 31 11.72 1.02 6.14
CA SER A 31 12.48 -0.21 5.92
C SER A 31 12.78 -0.44 4.43
N CYS A 32 11.84 -0.10 3.56
CA CYS A 32 12.07 -0.10 2.12
C CYS A 32 13.16 0.91 1.73
N GLU A 33 13.12 2.15 2.24
CA GLU A 33 14.08 3.19 1.88
C GLU A 33 15.52 2.77 2.21
N ARG A 34 15.75 2.15 3.38
CA ARG A 34 17.05 1.58 3.76
C ARG A 34 17.55 0.50 2.81
N CYS A 35 16.65 -0.26 2.19
CA CYS A 35 17.00 -1.27 1.19
C CYS A 35 17.30 -0.61 -0.16
N VAL A 36 16.42 0.28 -0.60
CA VAL A 36 16.48 0.94 -1.91
C VAL A 36 17.69 1.86 -2.05
N GLU A 37 18.14 2.49 -0.97
CA GLU A 37 19.37 3.30 -0.96
C GLU A 37 20.60 2.50 -1.41
N ARG A 38 20.61 1.19 -1.15
CA ARG A 38 21.70 0.28 -1.54
C ARG A 38 21.56 -0.27 -2.96
N LEU A 39 20.45 -0.01 -3.65
CA LEU A 39 20.23 -0.47 -5.02
C LEU A 39 20.89 0.48 -6.02
N ASN A 40 21.81 -0.06 -6.81
CA ASN A 40 22.47 0.66 -7.91
C ASN A 40 21.61 0.76 -9.19
N ASN A 41 20.43 0.12 -9.23
CA ASN A 41 19.58 0.09 -10.41
C ASN A 41 18.42 1.08 -10.32
N ARG A 42 18.44 2.13 -11.15
CA ARG A 42 17.35 3.13 -11.20
C ARG A 42 16.00 2.55 -11.60
N ASN A 43 15.98 1.51 -12.43
CA ASN A 43 14.71 0.88 -12.84
C ASN A 43 13.95 0.30 -11.64
N ASP A 44 14.68 -0.20 -10.64
CA ASP A 44 14.07 -0.75 -9.43
C ASP A 44 13.60 0.32 -8.45
N ARG A 45 14.13 1.55 -8.56
CA ARG A 45 13.80 2.70 -7.71
C ARG A 45 12.63 3.49 -8.26
N ASP A 46 12.68 3.79 -9.56
CA ASP A 46 11.82 4.79 -10.21
C ASP A 46 10.68 4.17 -11.02
N LEU A 47 10.70 2.85 -11.21
CA LEU A 47 9.64 2.07 -11.85
C LEU A 47 9.16 2.65 -13.20
N PRO A 48 10.06 2.97 -14.15
CA PRO A 48 9.71 3.75 -15.34
C PRO A 48 8.62 3.08 -16.19
N THR A 49 8.68 1.75 -16.36
CA THR A 49 7.67 0.99 -17.11
C THR A 49 6.31 1.03 -16.46
N PHE A 50 6.25 0.85 -15.14
CA PHE A 50 5.00 0.94 -14.38
C PHE A 50 4.40 2.35 -14.50
N ASN A 51 5.22 3.37 -14.33
CA ASN A 51 4.79 4.76 -14.45
C ASN A 51 4.32 5.12 -15.85
N SER A 52 4.97 4.63 -16.91
CA SER A 52 4.50 4.88 -18.28
C SER A 52 3.15 4.19 -18.55
N GLN A 53 2.99 2.94 -18.12
CA GLN A 53 1.76 2.19 -18.31
C GLN A 53 0.59 2.79 -17.53
N CYS A 54 0.79 3.16 -16.26
CA CYS A 54 -0.28 3.77 -15.48
C CYS A 54 -0.64 5.16 -15.98
N ARG A 55 0.35 5.97 -16.41
CA ARG A 55 0.08 7.25 -17.07
C ARG A 55 -0.80 7.08 -18.30
N GLU A 56 -0.49 6.11 -19.17
CA GLU A 56 -1.29 5.87 -20.37
C GLU A 56 -2.72 5.38 -20.02
N ARG A 57 -2.84 4.43 -19.07
CA ARG A 57 -4.13 3.88 -18.65
C ARG A 57 -5.03 4.92 -17.96
N THR A 58 -4.45 5.86 -17.23
CA THR A 58 -5.19 6.84 -16.41
C THR A 58 -5.28 8.23 -17.04
N ARG A 59 -4.72 8.45 -18.24
CA ARG A 59 -4.60 9.76 -18.92
C ARG A 59 -5.89 10.58 -19.02
N ARG A 60 -7.05 9.93 -19.00
CA ARG A 60 -8.37 10.58 -19.07
C ARG A 60 -8.91 11.03 -17.71
N ASN A 61 -8.42 10.44 -16.62
CA ASN A 61 -9.00 10.58 -15.28
C ASN A 61 -8.05 11.29 -14.32
N TRP A 62 -6.74 11.06 -14.44
CA TRP A 62 -5.73 11.47 -13.46
C TRP A 62 -4.51 12.13 -14.11
N ARG A 63 -3.96 13.13 -13.42
CA ARG A 63 -2.65 13.72 -13.72
C ARG A 63 -1.56 12.89 -13.05
N TRP A 64 -1.11 11.85 -13.75
CA TRP A 64 -0.17 10.86 -13.20
C TRP A 64 1.22 11.45 -12.92
N ARG A 65 1.60 11.48 -11.63
CA ARG A 65 2.99 11.73 -11.18
C ARG A 65 3.75 10.42 -11.02
N ASN A 66 5.06 10.44 -11.24
CA ASN A 66 5.87 9.24 -11.05
C ASN A 66 5.81 8.77 -9.60
N VAL A 67 5.60 7.47 -9.42
CA VAL A 67 5.61 6.77 -8.13
C VAL A 67 6.87 5.92 -8.05
N GLY A 68 7.64 6.10 -6.98
CA GLY A 68 8.84 5.29 -6.70
C GLY A 68 8.52 3.96 -6.03
N ARG A 69 9.54 3.10 -5.86
CA ARG A 69 9.41 1.77 -5.25
C ARG A 69 8.81 1.80 -3.84
N CYS A 70 9.40 2.59 -2.95
CA CYS A 70 8.96 2.62 -1.55
C CYS A 70 7.63 3.34 -1.38
N GLU A 71 7.37 4.34 -2.21
CA GLU A 71 6.06 4.96 -2.29
C GLU A 71 4.99 3.95 -2.73
N LEU A 72 5.24 3.19 -3.80
CA LEU A 72 4.31 2.14 -4.25
C LEU A 72 4.05 1.10 -3.16
N THR A 73 5.09 0.71 -2.42
CA THR A 73 4.96 -0.18 -1.25
C THR A 73 4.06 0.44 -0.17
N ARG A 74 4.23 1.74 0.13
CA ARG A 74 3.38 2.46 1.08
C ARG A 74 1.92 2.48 0.61
N LEU A 75 1.69 2.82 -0.65
CA LEU A 75 0.34 2.89 -1.25
C LEU A 75 -0.35 1.52 -1.23
N ASN A 76 0.38 0.44 -1.54
CA ASN A 76 -0.14 -0.93 -1.43
C ASN A 76 -0.49 -1.32 0.01
N CYS A 77 0.27 -0.85 0.99
CA CYS A 77 -0.04 -1.07 2.40
C CYS A 77 -1.30 -0.31 2.84
N LEU A 78 -1.43 0.96 2.42
CA LEU A 78 -2.58 1.81 2.73
C LEU A 78 -3.87 1.33 2.05
N GLY A 79 -3.78 0.84 0.81
CA GLY A 79 -4.90 0.34 0.03
C GLY A 79 -5.01 -1.17 0.00
N ALA A 80 -4.54 -1.87 1.03
CA ALA A 80 -4.48 -3.33 1.02
C ALA A 80 -5.86 -4.04 1.08
N ASP A 81 -6.94 -3.28 1.20
CA ASP A 81 -8.34 -3.69 1.00
C ASP A 81 -8.86 -3.41 -0.43
N ARG A 82 -8.05 -2.78 -1.30
CA ARG A 82 -8.37 -2.43 -2.68
C ARG A 82 -7.69 -3.35 -3.69
N ARG A 83 -8.12 -3.27 -4.95
CA ARG A 83 -7.52 -4.03 -6.08
C ARG A 83 -6.12 -3.54 -6.45
N MET A 84 -5.76 -2.31 -6.06
CA MET A 84 -4.49 -1.67 -6.37
C MET A 84 -4.20 -1.59 -7.88
N ASN A 85 -5.23 -1.26 -8.67
CA ASN A 85 -5.04 -0.88 -10.06
C ASN A 85 -4.54 0.58 -10.17
N CYS A 86 -4.12 1.04 -11.36
CA CYS A 86 -3.60 2.41 -11.53
C CYS A 86 -4.57 3.51 -11.06
N ASN A 87 -5.89 3.35 -11.20
CA ASN A 87 -6.84 4.35 -10.69
C ASN A 87 -6.86 4.34 -9.15
N ASP A 88 -6.88 3.16 -8.53
CA ASP A 88 -6.85 3.04 -7.07
C ASP A 88 -5.57 3.68 -6.51
N ILE A 89 -4.44 3.43 -7.16
CA ILE A 89 -3.14 4.00 -6.79
C ILE A 89 -3.14 5.52 -6.92
N ALA A 90 -3.64 6.07 -8.03
CA ALA A 90 -3.72 7.51 -8.22
C ALA A 90 -4.61 8.19 -7.16
N GLU A 91 -5.72 7.55 -6.80
CA GLU A 91 -6.62 8.04 -5.76
C GLU A 91 -5.97 8.04 -4.38
N ILE A 92 -5.40 6.91 -3.94
CA ILE A 92 -4.73 6.81 -2.64
C ILE A 92 -3.52 7.76 -2.58
N ALA A 93 -2.81 7.92 -3.69
CA ALA A 93 -1.66 8.82 -3.80
C ALA A 93 -2.05 10.31 -3.83
N GLY A 94 -3.34 10.63 -3.83
CA GLY A 94 -3.85 12.00 -3.86
C GLY A 94 -3.49 12.74 -5.15
N MET A 95 -3.45 12.04 -6.29
CA MET A 95 -3.16 12.67 -7.58
C MET A 95 -4.33 13.55 -8.03
N ASP A 96 -4.04 14.59 -8.81
CA ASP A 96 -5.09 15.47 -9.32
C ASP A 96 -5.94 14.79 -10.38
N ARG A 97 -7.24 15.08 -10.38
CA ARG A 97 -8.12 14.73 -11.50
C ARG A 97 -7.82 15.63 -12.70
N VAL A 98 -8.06 15.11 -13.90
CA VAL A 98 -7.93 15.91 -15.13
C VAL A 98 -9.08 16.91 -15.28
N ASN A 99 -10.25 16.61 -14.68
CA ASN A 99 -11.47 17.42 -14.66
C ASN A 99 -12.05 17.53 -13.25
#